data_AF-V4KXJ0-F1
#
_entry.id   AF-V4KXJ0-F1
#
_cell.length_a   1.000
_cell.length_b   1.000
_cell.length_c   1.000
_cell.angle_alpha   90.00
_cell.angle_beta   90.00
_cell.angle_gamma   90.00
#
_symmetry.space_group_name_H-M   'P 1'
#
loop_
_entity.id
_entity.type
_entity.pdbx_description
1 polymer ?
#
loop_
_entity_poly.entity_id
_entity_poly.type
_entity_poly.pdbx_seq_one_letter_code
_entity_poly.pdbx_strand_id
1 'polypeptide(L)'
;MGGFTTNIIGTPGLVEAGYVNHKALQLIKGTIDVLCLMLTCRILGRFLVNRAIYVLLYVDRLDVYRVDELDKQVVQAITQTFEKEIWCKTLLVLTHSQFSPPDELSFKTFSSKRSDSLLSTIRAGARMRKQQFEDSAIAVVYAENSGRCSKNEKEEKVCGRNQWTKL
;
A
#
# COMPACT_ATOMS: atom_id res chain seq x y z
N MET A 1 8.49 13.36 27.68
CA MET A 1 8.21 13.67 26.26
C MET A 1 7.51 12.48 25.63
N GLY A 2 6.59 12.73 24.69
CA GLY A 2 5.37 11.94 24.45
C GLY A 2 5.59 10.46 24.09
N GLY A 3 4.80 9.58 24.72
CA GLY A 3 4.71 8.16 24.39
C GLY A 3 3.87 7.93 23.14
N PHE A 4 4.44 8.17 21.95
CA PHE A 4 3.85 7.78 20.68
C PHE A 4 4.38 6.40 20.28
N THR A 5 3.49 5.48 19.92
CA THR A 5 3.85 4.14 19.46
C THR A 5 3.30 3.92 18.06
N THR A 6 4.19 3.64 17.11
CA THR A 6 3.82 3.21 15.74
C THR A 6 4.06 1.72 15.60
N ASN A 7 3.09 1.01 15.01
CA ASN A 7 3.23 -0.40 14.71
C ASN A 7 3.10 -0.58 13.19
N ILE A 8 4.13 -1.15 12.57
CA ILE A 8 4.15 -1.47 11.14
C ILE A 8 4.21 -3.00 11.02
N ILE A 9 3.27 -3.58 10.27
CA ILE A 9 3.23 -5.02 10.02
C ILE A 9 3.74 -5.26 8.61
N GLY A 10 4.94 -5.84 8.49
CA GLY A 10 5.44 -6.35 7.22
C GLY A 10 4.75 -7.66 6.87
N THR A 11 4.34 -7.82 5.62
CA THR A 11 3.67 -9.03 5.13
C THR A 11 4.53 -9.73 4.08
N PRO A 12 4.44 -11.07 3.95
CA PRO A 12 4.99 -11.77 2.80
C PRO A 12 4.32 -11.30 1.50
N GLY A 13 4.95 -11.58 0.35
CA GLY A 13 4.36 -11.30 -0.95
C GLY A 13 3.05 -12.07 -1.16
N LEU A 14 2.09 -11.43 -1.83
CA LEU A 14 0.75 -11.99 -2.07
C LEU A 14 0.67 -12.85 -3.35
N VAL A 15 1.78 -12.96 -4.08
CA VAL A 15 1.88 -13.71 -5.34
C VAL A 15 2.96 -14.76 -5.20
N GLU A 16 2.65 -16.00 -5.59
CA GLU A 16 3.56 -17.13 -5.63
C GLU A 16 3.32 -17.94 -6.91
N ALA A 17 4.39 -18.23 -7.64
CA ALA A 17 4.34 -18.99 -8.91
C ALA A 17 3.31 -18.47 -9.95
N GLY A 18 3.07 -17.16 -9.98
CA GLY A 18 2.13 -16.52 -10.92
C GLY A 18 0.66 -16.56 -10.48
N TYR A 19 0.37 -17.00 -9.27
CA TYR A 19 -0.98 -17.03 -8.69
C TYR A 19 -1.03 -16.29 -7.36
N VAL A 20 -2.22 -15.85 -6.95
CA VAL A 20 -2.43 -15.24 -5.64
C VAL A 20 -2.27 -16.29 -4.54
N ASN A 21 -1.37 -16.03 -3.60
CA ASN A 21 -1.17 -16.86 -2.42
C ASN A 21 -2.24 -16.54 -1.36
N HIS A 22 -3.36 -17.25 -1.45
CA HIS A 22 -4.48 -17.11 -0.51
C HIS A 22 -4.11 -17.56 0.92
N LYS A 23 -3.15 -18.48 1.08
CA LYS A 23 -2.67 -18.89 2.41
C LYS A 23 -1.96 -17.73 3.11
N ALA A 24 -1.14 -16.98 2.38
CA ALA A 24 -0.48 -15.77 2.90
C ALA A 24 -1.52 -14.73 3.35
N LEU A 25 -2.57 -14.48 2.56
CA LEU A 25 -3.65 -13.56 2.95
C LEU A 25 -4.37 -14.00 4.24
N GLN A 26 -4.70 -15.28 4.36
CA GLN A 26 -5.33 -15.81 5.57
C GLN A 26 -4.41 -15.76 6.78
N LEU A 27 -3.10 -15.98 6.61
CA LEU A 27 -2.12 -15.80 7.68
C LEU A 27 -2.01 -14.33 8.11
N ILE A 28 -2.02 -13.39 7.18
CA ILE A 28 -2.01 -11.95 7.49
C ILE A 28 -3.27 -11.58 8.25
N LYS A 29 -4.45 -12.00 7.76
CA LYS A 29 -5.73 -11.78 8.44
C LYS A 29 -5.72 -12.38 9.85
N GLY A 30 -5.35 -13.65 9.98
CA GLY A 30 -5.25 -14.34 11.28
C GLY A 30 -4.26 -13.67 12.23
N THR A 31 -3.13 -13.17 11.73
CA THR A 31 -2.15 -12.43 12.54
C THR A 31 -2.75 -11.13 13.07
N ILE A 32 -3.46 -10.38 12.21
CA ILE A 32 -4.17 -9.16 12.61
C ILE A 32 -5.27 -9.47 13.63
N ASP A 33 -6.05 -10.53 13.42
CA ASP A 33 -7.14 -10.96 14.30
C ASP A 33 -6.61 -11.45 15.66
N VAL A 34 -5.50 -12.19 15.69
CA VAL A 34 -4.84 -12.63 16.94
C VAL A 34 -4.21 -11.43 17.66
N LEU A 35 -3.63 -10.47 16.93
CA LEU A 35 -3.13 -9.22 17.51
C LEU A 35 -4.26 -8.36 18.08
N CYS A 36 -5.46 -8.37 17.48
CA CYS A 36 -6.68 -7.81 18.07
C CYS A 36 -7.02 -8.51 19.39
N LEU A 37 -7.07 -9.85 19.38
CA LEU A 37 -7.48 -10.65 20.53
C LEU A 37 -6.50 -10.58 21.71
N MET A 38 -5.19 -10.65 21.45
CA MET A 38 -4.17 -10.59 22.51
C MET A 38 -4.09 -9.21 23.18
N LEU A 39 -4.47 -8.13 22.49
CA LEU A 39 -4.58 -6.82 23.12
C LEU A 39 -5.89 -6.64 23.91
N THR A 40 -7.01 -7.21 23.44
CA THR A 40 -8.28 -7.14 24.17
C THR A 40 -8.33 -8.08 25.37
N CYS A 41 -7.61 -9.20 25.36
CA CYS A 41 -7.61 -10.18 26.46
C CYS A 41 -6.67 -9.84 27.63
N ARG A 42 -5.68 -8.95 27.49
CA ARG A 42 -4.71 -8.67 28.57
C ARG A 42 -5.24 -7.77 29.69
N ILE A 43 -6.46 -7.23 29.58
CA ILE A 43 -7.10 -6.40 30.60
C ILE A 43 -8.56 -6.85 30.70
N LEU A 44 -8.90 -7.61 31.73
CA LEU A 44 -10.28 -7.96 32.06
C LEU A 44 -11.16 -6.70 32.17
N GLY A 45 -12.30 -6.69 31.48
CA GLY A 45 -13.45 -5.84 31.79
C GLY A 45 -13.60 -4.59 30.93
N ARG A 46 -14.49 -4.67 29.92
CA ARG A 46 -15.00 -3.55 29.11
C ARG A 46 -13.91 -2.72 28.39
N PHE A 47 -13.49 -3.13 27.20
CA PHE A 47 -13.23 -2.24 26.06
C PHE A 47 -12.87 -3.12 24.86
N LEU A 48 -13.80 -3.28 23.92
CA LEU A 48 -13.52 -3.89 22.61
C LEU A 48 -12.59 -2.94 21.84
N VAL A 49 -11.30 -2.97 22.11
CA VAL A 49 -10.32 -2.32 21.23
C VAL A 49 -10.04 -3.29 20.08
N ASN A 50 -10.91 -3.24 19.07
CA ASN A 50 -10.55 -3.67 17.73
C ASN A 50 -9.18 -3.06 17.40
N ARG A 51 -8.13 -3.85 17.08
CA ARG A 51 -7.01 -3.24 16.36
C ARG A 51 -7.55 -2.88 14.99
N ALA A 52 -7.92 -1.62 14.85
CA ALA A 52 -8.28 -1.07 13.57
C ALA A 52 -7.00 -1.05 12.72
N ILE A 53 -7.06 -1.65 11.53
CA ILE A 53 -6.14 -1.22 10.47
C ILE A 53 -6.45 0.26 10.26
N TYR A 54 -5.49 1.12 10.61
CA TYR A 54 -5.62 2.56 10.45
C TYR A 54 -5.24 2.98 9.04
N VAL A 55 -4.18 2.37 8.51
CA VAL A 55 -3.64 2.66 7.18
C VAL A 55 -3.21 1.33 6.54
N LEU A 56 -3.58 1.12 5.28
CA LEU A 56 -3.04 0.06 4.42
C LEU A 56 -2.05 0.70 3.44
N LEU A 57 -0.82 0.18 3.38
CA LEU A 57 0.15 0.56 2.35
C LEU A 57 0.09 -0.49 1.24
N TYR A 58 -0.56 -0.16 0.13
CA TYR A 58 -0.53 -1.01 -1.06
C TYR A 58 0.71 -0.65 -1.87
N VAL A 59 1.74 -1.50 -1.80
CA VAL A 59 3.06 -1.22 -2.36
C VAL A 59 3.20 -1.89 -3.73
N ASP A 60 3.61 -1.11 -4.72
CA ASP A 60 3.98 -1.58 -6.06
C ASP A 60 5.26 -0.85 -6.51
N ARG A 61 5.80 -1.24 -7.66
CA ARG A 61 6.96 -0.65 -8.30
C ARG A 61 6.54 0.40 -9.34
N LEU A 62 7.27 1.51 -9.36
CA LEU A 62 7.09 2.54 -10.39
C LEU A 62 7.67 2.10 -11.74
N ASP A 63 8.82 1.41 -11.72
CA ASP A 63 9.61 1.01 -12.91
C ASP A 63 9.01 -0.16 -13.71
N VAL A 64 7.73 -0.46 -13.50
CA VAL A 64 6.99 -1.52 -14.19
C VAL A 64 5.96 -0.91 -15.16
N TYR A 65 5.98 -1.38 -16.40
CA TYR A 65 5.17 -0.81 -17.49
C TYR A 65 3.78 -1.42 -17.63
N ARG A 66 3.50 -2.55 -16.98
CA ARG A 66 2.26 -3.30 -17.16
C ARG A 66 1.53 -3.40 -15.83
N VAL A 67 0.21 -3.24 -15.90
CA VAL A 67 -0.71 -3.73 -14.89
C VAL A 67 -1.39 -4.93 -15.53
N ASP A 68 -1.26 -6.10 -14.91
CA ASP A 68 -1.77 -7.35 -15.46
C ASP A 68 -3.05 -7.82 -14.74
N GLU A 69 -3.60 -8.95 -15.19
CA GLU A 69 -4.77 -9.54 -14.54
C GLU A 69 -4.43 -10.08 -13.14
N LEU A 70 -3.15 -10.36 -12.86
CA LEU A 70 -2.70 -10.82 -11.55
C LEU A 70 -2.81 -9.70 -10.51
N ASP A 71 -2.46 -8.46 -10.87
CA ASP A 71 -2.70 -7.27 -10.03
C ASP A 71 -4.17 -7.15 -9.65
N LYS A 72 -5.07 -7.37 -10.62
CA LYS A 72 -6.52 -7.36 -10.37
C LYS A 72 -6.96 -8.50 -9.46
N GLN A 73 -6.38 -9.68 -9.59
CA GLN A 73 -6.66 -10.82 -8.69
C GLN A 73 -6.17 -10.54 -7.25
N VAL A 74 -5.01 -9.90 -7.09
CA VAL A 74 -4.51 -9.49 -5.76
C VAL A 74 -5.49 -8.52 -5.10
N VAL A 75 -5.93 -7.48 -5.81
CA VAL A 75 -6.94 -6.53 -5.32
C VAL A 75 -8.24 -7.23 -4.94
N GLN A 76 -8.71 -8.18 -5.76
CA GLN A 76 -9.91 -8.97 -5.45
C GLN A 76 -9.74 -9.76 -4.16
N ALA A 77 -8.61 -10.44 -3.99
CA ALA A 77 -8.35 -11.26 -2.82
C ALA A 77 -8.22 -10.42 -1.54
N ILE A 78 -7.57 -9.23 -1.61
CA ILE A 78 -7.55 -8.25 -0.51
C ILE A 78 -8.98 -7.83 -0.15
N THR A 79 -9.78 -7.47 -1.15
CA THR A 79 -11.18 -7.02 -0.95
C THR A 79 -12.06 -8.13 -0.37
N GLN A 80 -11.85 -9.39 -0.77
CA GLN A 80 -12.57 -10.53 -0.19
C GLN A 80 -12.18 -10.79 1.26
N THR A 81 -10.94 -10.47 1.65
CA THR A 81 -10.38 -10.75 2.98
C THR A 81 -10.68 -9.64 3.99
N PHE A 82 -10.62 -8.38 3.55
CA PHE A 82 -10.71 -7.17 4.39
C PHE A 82 -11.90 -6.26 4.05
N GLU A 83 -12.77 -6.69 3.13
CA GLU A 83 -13.93 -5.93 2.64
C GLU A 83 -13.53 -4.66 1.88
N LYS A 84 -14.52 -3.91 1.38
CA LYS A 84 -14.26 -2.74 0.52
C LYS A 84 -13.81 -1.52 1.32
N GLU A 85 -14.14 -1.42 2.59
CA GLU A 85 -13.77 -0.27 3.42
C GLU A 85 -12.26 -0.13 3.64
N ILE A 86 -11.48 -1.22 3.45
CA ILE A 86 -10.02 -1.17 3.56
C ILE A 86 -9.42 -0.13 2.62
N TRP A 87 -10.02 0.05 1.43
CA TRP A 87 -9.56 0.97 0.40
C TRP A 87 -9.70 2.44 0.79
N CYS A 88 -10.63 2.79 1.69
CA CYS A 88 -10.74 4.14 2.25
C CYS A 88 -9.58 4.50 3.19
N LYS A 89 -8.77 3.50 3.58
CA LYS A 89 -7.61 3.65 4.45
C LYS A 89 -6.30 3.37 3.71
N THR A 90 -6.36 3.24 2.39
CA THR A 90 -5.22 2.82 1.58
C THR A 90 -4.41 4.01 1.08
N LEU A 91 -3.09 3.87 1.13
CA LEU A 91 -2.15 4.65 0.34
C LEU A 91 -1.53 3.74 -0.72
N LEU A 92 -1.52 4.21 -1.96
CA LEU A 92 -0.78 3.56 -3.05
C LEU A 92 0.67 4.03 -2.99
N VAL A 93 1.59 3.12 -2.67
CA VAL A 93 3.02 3.42 -2.55
C VAL A 93 3.76 2.86 -3.77
N LEU A 94 4.38 3.73 -4.56
CA LEU A 94 5.16 3.37 -5.73
C LEU A 94 6.66 3.47 -5.43
N THR A 95 7.29 2.32 -5.28
CA THR A 95 8.73 2.18 -5.02
C THR A 95 9.58 2.38 -6.27
N HIS A 96 10.90 2.48 -6.12
CA HIS A 96 11.86 2.77 -7.21
C HIS A 96 11.57 4.12 -7.87
N SER A 97 11.22 5.10 -7.06
CA SER A 97 10.79 6.38 -7.59
C SER A 97 11.91 7.16 -8.28
N GLN A 98 13.20 6.89 -8.01
CA GLN A 98 14.31 7.55 -8.71
C GLN A 98 14.55 6.98 -10.12
N PHE A 99 13.62 6.16 -10.61
CA PHE A 99 13.59 5.66 -11.97
C PHE A 99 13.54 6.80 -13.00
N SER A 100 14.36 6.67 -14.05
CA SER A 100 14.34 7.54 -15.22
C SER A 100 13.59 6.83 -16.36
N PRO A 101 12.40 7.33 -16.76
CA PRO A 101 11.62 6.71 -17.83
C PRO A 101 12.38 6.66 -19.17
N PRO A 102 12.16 5.62 -19.99
CA PRO A 102 12.65 5.59 -21.36
C PRO A 102 11.88 6.59 -22.24
N ASP A 103 12.38 6.82 -23.46
CA ASP A 103 11.70 7.54 -24.54
C ASP A 103 11.39 9.02 -24.27
N GLU A 104 12.28 9.71 -23.53
CA GLU A 104 12.16 11.15 -23.19
C GLU A 104 10.87 11.51 -22.42
N LEU A 105 10.13 10.52 -21.91
CA LEU A 105 8.94 10.79 -21.12
C LEU A 105 9.32 11.46 -19.81
N SER A 106 8.66 12.60 -19.53
CA SER A 106 8.85 13.25 -18.24
C SER A 106 8.42 12.31 -17.10
N PHE A 107 9.15 12.35 -15.98
CA PHE A 107 8.81 11.60 -14.76
C PHE A 107 7.33 11.77 -14.39
N LYS A 108 6.83 13.01 -14.43
CA LYS A 108 5.43 13.34 -14.10
C LYS A 108 4.43 12.62 -15.01
N THR A 109 4.70 12.58 -16.31
CA THR A 109 3.81 11.92 -17.28
C THR A 109 3.80 10.41 -17.06
N PHE A 110 4.98 9.82 -16.88
CA PHE A 110 5.12 8.39 -16.65
C PHE A 110 4.47 7.97 -15.33
N SER A 111 4.75 8.71 -14.26
CA SER A 111 4.27 8.42 -12.92
C SER A 111 2.75 8.55 -12.80
N SER A 112 2.14 9.54 -13.46
CA SER A 112 0.68 9.69 -13.53
C SER A 112 0.03 8.52 -14.27
N LYS A 113 0.55 8.15 -15.46
CA LYS A 113 0.01 7.00 -16.21
C LYS A 113 0.07 5.71 -15.40
N ARG A 114 1.18 5.47 -14.70
CA ARG A 114 1.35 4.28 -13.85
C ARG A 114 0.37 4.30 -12.67
N SER A 115 0.27 5.42 -11.95
CA SER A 115 -0.65 5.52 -10.83
C SER A 115 -2.11 5.40 -11.24
N ASP A 116 -2.52 6.03 -12.35
CA ASP A 116 -3.89 6.00 -12.84
C ASP A 116 -4.31 4.60 -13.31
N SER A 117 -3.37 3.86 -13.92
CA SER A 117 -3.58 2.46 -14.31
C SER A 117 -3.78 1.57 -13.08
N LEU A 118 -2.95 1.71 -12.05
CA LEU A 118 -3.10 0.95 -10.80
C LEU A 118 -4.36 1.32 -10.03
N LEU A 119 -4.69 2.61 -9.91
CA LEU A 119 -5.94 3.07 -9.29
C LEU A 119 -7.17 2.53 -10.03
N SER A 120 -7.12 2.48 -11.36
CA SER A 120 -8.17 1.87 -12.18
C SER A 120 -8.33 0.38 -11.89
N THR A 121 -7.21 -0.34 -11.72
CA THR A 121 -7.21 -1.76 -11.34
C THR A 121 -7.71 -1.99 -9.92
N ILE A 122 -7.35 -1.14 -8.96
CA ILE A 122 -7.87 -1.18 -7.60
C ILE A 122 -9.40 -1.01 -7.63
N ARG A 123 -9.90 0.01 -8.31
CA ARG A 123 -11.34 0.25 -8.45
C ARG A 123 -12.06 -0.96 -9.07
N ALA A 124 -11.50 -1.52 -10.15
CA ALA A 124 -12.08 -2.65 -10.86
C ALA A 124 -12.06 -3.94 -10.03
N GLY A 125 -10.92 -4.28 -9.41
CA GLY A 125 -10.76 -5.46 -8.58
C GLY A 125 -11.59 -5.40 -7.29
N ALA A 126 -11.69 -4.22 -6.66
CA ALA A 126 -12.50 -4.00 -5.48
C ALA A 126 -14.01 -3.90 -5.76
N ARG A 127 -14.40 -3.86 -7.04
CA ARG A 127 -15.79 -3.67 -7.50
C ARG A 127 -16.45 -2.45 -6.83
N MET A 128 -15.71 -1.34 -6.79
CA MET A 128 -16.18 -0.08 -6.24
C MET A 128 -16.89 0.74 -7.31
N ARG A 129 -17.98 1.41 -6.94
CA ARG A 129 -18.62 2.39 -7.82
C ARG A 129 -17.70 3.60 -7.99
N LYS A 130 -17.78 4.29 -9.13
CA LYS A 130 -16.95 5.47 -9.42
C LYS A 130 -17.00 6.51 -8.29
N GLN A 131 -18.21 6.88 -7.86
CA GLN A 131 -18.39 7.83 -6.76
C GLN A 131 -17.72 7.36 -5.46
N GLN A 132 -17.97 6.11 -5.05
CA GLN A 132 -17.38 5.52 -3.85
C GLN A 132 -15.84 5.53 -3.89
N PHE A 133 -15.26 5.30 -5.07
CA PHE A 133 -13.81 5.31 -5.25
C PHE A 133 -13.23 6.73 -5.17
N GLU A 134 -13.92 7.72 -5.75
CA GLU A 134 -13.56 9.14 -5.62
C GLU A 134 -13.65 9.61 -4.17
N ASP A 135 -14.69 9.20 -3.45
CA ASP A 135 -14.87 9.50 -2.01
C ASP A 135 -13.79 8.84 -1.14
N SER A 136 -13.21 7.72 -1.58
CA SER A 136 -12.13 7.03 -0.86
C SER A 136 -10.78 7.75 -0.95
N ALA A 137 -10.62 8.63 -1.93
CA ALA A 137 -9.46 9.51 -2.10
C ALA A 137 -8.08 8.84 -1.87
N ILE A 138 -7.86 7.66 -2.48
CA ILE A 138 -6.60 6.91 -2.34
C ILE A 138 -5.43 7.78 -2.82
N ALA A 139 -4.60 8.22 -1.88
CA ALA A 139 -3.43 9.04 -2.19
C ALA A 139 -2.27 8.18 -2.71
N VAL A 140 -1.53 8.75 -3.65
CA VAL A 140 -0.35 8.13 -4.26
C VAL A 140 0.92 8.72 -3.65
N VAL A 141 1.80 7.86 -3.18
CA VAL A 141 3.06 8.18 -2.51
C VAL A 141 4.18 7.52 -3.29
N TYR A 142 5.29 8.21 -3.50
CA TYR A 142 6.46 7.65 -4.18
C TYR A 142 7.56 7.37 -3.16
N ALA A 143 8.28 6.25 -3.30
CA ALA A 143 9.29 5.84 -2.32
C ALA A 143 10.58 5.36 -2.99
N GLU A 144 11.72 5.77 -2.45
CA GLU A 144 13.04 5.30 -2.89
C GLU A 144 13.84 4.68 -1.74
N ASN A 145 13.85 3.36 -1.72
CA ASN A 145 14.49 2.58 -0.67
C ASN A 145 16.00 2.39 -0.91
N SER A 146 16.49 2.60 -2.14
CA SER A 146 17.90 2.45 -2.48
C SER A 146 18.82 3.26 -1.56
N GLY A 147 19.97 2.67 -1.20
CA GLY A 147 21.05 3.39 -0.51
C GLY A 147 21.70 4.47 -1.37
N ARG A 148 21.48 4.42 -2.70
CA ARG A 148 21.97 5.39 -3.69
C ARG A 148 20.98 6.51 -3.97
N CYS A 149 19.91 6.61 -3.18
CA CYS A 149 18.93 7.68 -3.32
C CYS A 149 19.62 9.04 -3.19
N SER A 150 19.29 9.97 -4.09
CA SER A 150 19.75 11.35 -4.01
C SER A 150 19.31 11.98 -2.71
N LYS A 151 20.13 12.88 -2.18
CA LYS A 151 19.84 13.60 -0.94
C LYS A 151 19.83 15.10 -1.19
N ASN A 152 19.05 15.83 -0.40
CA ASN A 152 19.11 17.29 -0.36
C ASN A 152 20.26 17.78 0.54
N GLU A 153 20.41 19.09 0.67
CA GLU A 153 21.43 19.74 1.53
C GLU A 153 21.31 19.37 3.01
N LYS A 154 20.17 18.83 3.45
CA LYS A 154 19.91 18.37 4.82
C LYS A 154 20.15 16.86 5.00
N GLU A 155 20.77 16.20 4.02
CA GLU A 155 20.99 14.74 3.99
C GLU A 155 19.72 13.89 3.95
N GLU A 156 18.56 14.49 3.64
CA GLU A 156 17.29 13.78 3.52
C GLU A 156 17.12 13.23 2.12
N LYS A 157 16.57 12.01 2.01
CA LYS A 157 16.29 11.38 0.71
C LYS A 157 15.27 12.19 -0.09
N VAL A 158 15.57 12.40 -1.37
CA VAL A 158 14.69 13.12 -2.30
C VAL A 158 14.45 12.29 -3.54
N CYS A 159 13.23 12.39 -4.07
CA CYS A 159 12.89 11.78 -5.34
C CYS A 159 12.05 12.75 -6.19
N GLY A 160 12.58 13.13 -7.36
CA GLY A 160 12.06 14.25 -8.12
C GLY A 160 12.26 15.58 -7.36
N ARG A 161 11.27 16.49 -7.42
CA ARG A 161 11.27 17.76 -6.65
C ARG A 161 10.73 17.65 -5.22
N ASN A 162 10.29 16.47 -4.78
CA ASN A 162 9.63 16.29 -3.47
C ASN A 162 10.48 15.40 -2.53
N GLN A 163 10.43 15.73 -1.23
CA GLN A 163 11.11 15.01 -0.14
C GLN A 163 10.33 13.75 0.25
N TRP A 164 11.04 12.68 0.65
CA TRP A 164 10.42 11.47 1.21
C TRP A 164 11.21 10.95 2.41
N THR A 165 10.50 10.47 3.43
CA THR A 165 11.11 9.90 4.64
C THR A 165 11.10 8.38 4.57
N LYS A 166 12.15 7.74 5.09
CA LYS A 166 12.23 6.28 5.22
C LYS A 166 11.13 5.80 6.20
N LEU A 167 10.24 4.92 5.72
CA LEU A 167 9.29 4.19 6.57
C LEU A 167 10.01 3.05 7.31
#